data_AF-A0A532E8F1-F1
#
_entry.id   AF-A0A532E8F1-F1
#
_cell.length_a   1.000
_cell.length_b   1.000
_cell.length_c   1.000
_cell.angle_alpha   90.00
_cell.angle_beta   90.00
_cell.angle_gamma   90.00
#
_symmetry.space_group_name_H-M   'P 1'
#
loop_
_entity.id
_entity.type
_entity.pdbx_description
1 polymer ?
#
loop_
_entity_poly.entity_id
_entity_poly.type
_entity_poly.pdbx_seq_one_letter_code
_entity_poly.pdbx_strand_id
1 'polypeptide(L)'
;MKRTHMWGTVRTAALCLLSMGVLLSGCALTFGYRHADWMISWQLDHYLDLTAGQRRDVTARLKPLLARHRTEAIPQYEQFLKELQQRVSRGLTREDLEWMYASYDRFREDLFERAVPDGSALLMTVSERQVRNLEDVNIHGLEDRMFDVVGMNGDVNHAG
;
A
#
# COMPACT_ATOMS: atom_id res chain seq x y z
N MET A 1 -3.57 -43.95 28.76
CA MET A 1 -2.40 -43.04 28.84
C MET A 1 -2.08 -42.25 27.55
N LYS A 2 -3.03 -42.02 26.61
CA LYS A 2 -2.76 -41.32 25.32
C LYS A 2 -3.19 -39.85 25.24
N ARG A 3 -4.00 -39.38 26.21
CA ARG A 3 -4.66 -38.06 26.17
C ARG A 3 -3.71 -36.88 26.43
N THR A 4 -2.67 -37.08 27.22
CA THR A 4 -1.68 -36.03 27.59
C THR A 4 -0.71 -35.72 26.45
N HIS A 5 -0.36 -36.71 25.62
CA HIS A 5 0.50 -36.53 24.45
C HIS A 5 -0.21 -35.72 23.34
N MET A 6 -1.51 -35.93 23.18
CA MET A 6 -2.34 -35.25 22.17
C MET A 6 -2.54 -33.75 22.50
N TRP A 7 -2.61 -33.40 23.78
CA TRP A 7 -2.66 -32.00 24.23
C TRP A 7 -1.32 -31.29 24.09
N GLY A 8 -0.20 -32.02 24.26
CA GLY A 8 1.14 -31.52 24.00
C GLY A 8 1.35 -31.16 22.53
N THR A 9 1.06 -32.09 21.61
CA THR A 9 1.22 -31.85 20.17
C THR A 9 0.31 -30.75 19.64
N VAL A 10 -0.94 -30.64 20.11
CA VAL A 10 -1.85 -29.55 19.70
C VAL A 10 -1.35 -28.19 20.20
N ARG A 11 -0.81 -28.09 21.42
CA ARG A 11 -0.22 -26.84 21.94
C ARG A 11 1.03 -26.44 21.17
N THR A 12 1.91 -27.39 20.85
CA THR A 12 3.12 -27.10 20.05
C THR A 12 2.75 -26.70 18.63
N ALA A 13 1.77 -27.36 18.00
CA ALA A 13 1.28 -27.00 16.67
C ALA A 13 0.65 -25.60 16.66
N ALA A 14 -0.15 -25.26 17.67
CA ALA A 14 -0.74 -23.93 17.82
C ALA A 14 0.32 -22.83 18.02
N LEU A 15 1.36 -23.10 18.80
CA LEU A 15 2.49 -22.17 18.98
C LEU A 15 3.32 -22.00 17.71
N CYS A 16 3.54 -23.07 16.94
CA CYS A 16 4.20 -23.00 15.64
C CYS A 16 3.36 -22.23 14.61
N LEU A 17 2.05 -22.44 14.59
CA LEU A 17 1.15 -21.68 13.72
C LEU A 17 1.10 -20.20 14.09
N LEU A 18 1.07 -19.88 15.38
CA LEU A 18 1.11 -18.51 15.88
C LEU A 18 2.43 -17.82 15.53
N SER A 19 3.58 -18.49 15.75
CA SER A 19 4.89 -17.94 15.40
C SER A 19 5.04 -17.75 13.89
N MET A 20 4.57 -18.71 13.10
CA MET A 20 4.52 -18.60 11.64
C MET A 20 3.67 -17.40 11.20
N GLY A 21 2.48 -17.22 11.78
CA GLY A 21 1.60 -16.08 11.48
C GLY A 21 2.26 -14.72 11.78
N VAL A 22 2.94 -14.60 12.93
CA VAL A 22 3.67 -13.37 13.28
C VAL A 22 4.83 -13.13 12.31
N LEU A 23 5.60 -14.17 11.96
CA LEU A 23 6.72 -14.05 11.01
C LEU A 23 6.25 -13.65 9.60
N LEU A 24 5.14 -14.23 9.12
CA LEU A 24 4.57 -13.84 7.82
C LEU A 24 4.07 -12.39 7.82
N SER A 25 3.50 -11.90 8.93
CA SER A 25 2.97 -10.53 8.99
C SER A 25 4.06 -9.45 8.80
N GLY A 26 5.24 -9.63 9.40
CA GLY A 26 6.37 -8.72 9.22
C GLY A 26 7.00 -8.77 7.83
N CYS A 27 7.05 -9.97 7.23
CA CYS A 27 7.57 -10.15 5.88
C CYS A 27 6.62 -9.60 4.81
N ALA A 28 5.30 -9.72 5.01
CA ALA A 28 4.29 -9.24 4.07
C ALA A 28 4.39 -7.72 3.86
N LEU A 29 4.62 -6.96 4.94
CA LEU A 29 4.76 -5.51 4.85
C LEU A 29 6.00 -5.12 4.03
N THR A 30 7.15 -5.75 4.33
CA THR A 30 8.40 -5.52 3.58
C THR A 30 8.26 -5.92 2.11
N PHE A 31 7.55 -7.01 1.83
CA PHE A 31 7.30 -7.50 0.48
C PHE A 31 6.41 -6.54 -0.31
N GLY A 32 5.32 -6.04 0.29
CA GLY A 32 4.42 -5.06 -0.31
C GLY A 32 5.15 -3.76 -0.66
N TYR A 33 5.92 -3.21 0.27
CA TYR A 33 6.71 -1.99 0.01
C TYR A 33 7.79 -2.18 -1.05
N ARG A 34 8.37 -3.38 -1.18
CA ARG A 34 9.37 -3.66 -2.21
C ARG A 34 8.80 -3.67 -3.63
N HIS A 35 7.50 -3.97 -3.79
CA HIS A 35 6.83 -4.03 -5.09
C HIS A 35 5.78 -2.92 -5.27
N ALA A 36 5.81 -1.90 -4.42
CA ALA A 36 4.84 -0.80 -4.47
C ALA A 36 4.95 0.01 -5.77
N ASP A 37 6.16 0.15 -6.33
CA ASP A 37 6.40 0.79 -7.63
C ASP A 37 5.70 0.04 -8.77
N TRP A 38 5.82 -1.29 -8.78
CA TRP A 38 5.14 -2.15 -9.74
C TRP A 38 3.62 -2.08 -9.59
N MET A 39 3.11 -2.14 -8.36
CA MET A 39 1.67 -2.08 -8.10
C MET A 39 1.07 -0.73 -8.53
N ILE A 40 1.71 0.38 -8.20
CA ILE A 40 1.25 1.72 -8.59
C ILE A 40 1.34 1.88 -10.12
N SER A 41 2.41 1.40 -10.75
CA SER A 41 2.57 1.44 -12.21
C SER A 41 1.49 0.62 -12.93
N TRP A 42 1.12 -0.54 -12.39
CA TRP A 42 0.01 -1.35 -12.89
C TRP A 42 -1.34 -0.65 -12.72
N GLN A 43 -1.56 -0.01 -11.57
CA GLN A 43 -2.78 0.76 -11.33
C GLN A 43 -2.91 1.93 -12.31
N LEU A 44 -1.83 2.68 -12.52
CA LEU A 44 -1.80 3.79 -13.47
C LEU A 44 -2.02 3.33 -14.90
N ASP A 45 -1.50 2.16 -15.26
CA ASP A 45 -1.75 1.54 -16.56
C ASP A 45 -3.21 1.18 -16.78
N HIS A 46 -3.89 0.67 -15.77
CA HIS A 46 -5.32 0.40 -15.89
C HIS A 46 -6.13 1.68 -16.19
N TYR A 47 -5.77 2.78 -15.54
CA TYR A 47 -6.42 4.07 -15.69
C TYR A 47 -6.09 4.78 -17.00
N LEU A 48 -4.81 4.81 -17.38
CA LEU A 48 -4.30 5.64 -18.47
C LEU A 48 -3.97 4.85 -19.73
N ASP A 49 -4.04 3.51 -19.72
CA ASP A 49 -3.51 2.63 -20.77
C ASP A 49 -2.10 3.08 -21.22
N LEU A 50 -1.13 2.91 -20.32
CA LEU A 50 0.20 3.49 -20.43
C LEU A 50 0.98 2.81 -21.55
N THR A 51 1.60 3.61 -22.40
CA THR A 51 2.58 3.11 -23.37
C THR A 51 3.81 2.52 -22.67
N ALA A 52 4.56 1.67 -23.36
CA ALA A 52 5.80 1.11 -22.84
C ALA A 52 6.86 2.18 -22.47
N GLY A 53 6.81 3.35 -23.09
CA GLY A 53 7.61 4.52 -22.70
C GLY A 53 7.16 5.08 -21.35
N GLN A 54 5.88 5.46 -21.26
CA GLN A 54 5.29 6.04 -20.05
C GLN A 54 5.44 5.10 -18.83
N ARG A 55 5.25 3.80 -19.00
CA ARG A 55 5.42 2.82 -17.91
C ARG A 55 6.85 2.81 -17.36
N ARG A 56 7.86 2.84 -18.24
CA ARG A 56 9.27 2.90 -17.83
C ARG A 56 9.57 4.20 -17.07
N ASP A 57 9.05 5.32 -17.56
CA ASP A 57 9.25 6.63 -16.95
C ASP A 57 8.58 6.72 -15.58
N VAL A 58 7.35 6.21 -15.45
CA VAL A 58 6.60 6.12 -14.18
C VAL A 58 7.35 5.29 -13.16
N THR A 59 7.79 4.08 -13.53
CA THR A 59 8.54 3.21 -12.60
C THR A 59 9.86 3.86 -12.17
N ALA A 60 10.57 4.53 -13.09
CA ALA A 60 11.82 5.21 -12.77
C ALA A 60 11.63 6.37 -11.78
N ARG A 61 10.51 7.11 -11.88
CA ARG A 61 10.15 8.23 -10.98
C ARG A 61 9.59 7.77 -9.64
N LEU A 62 8.79 6.70 -9.62
CA LEU A 62 8.22 6.13 -8.39
C LEU A 62 9.29 5.58 -7.45
N LYS A 63 10.36 4.99 -7.99
CA LYS A 63 11.40 4.36 -7.17
C LYS A 63 12.04 5.31 -6.14
N PRO A 64 12.58 6.50 -6.51
CA PRO A 64 13.10 7.45 -5.53
C PRO A 64 12.01 8.04 -4.62
N LEU A 65 10.79 8.28 -5.14
CA LEU A 65 9.67 8.79 -4.34
C LEU A 65 9.31 7.82 -3.20
N LEU A 66 9.13 6.54 -3.52
CA LEU A 66 8.82 5.49 -2.55
C LEU A 66 9.98 5.21 -1.60
N ALA A 67 11.21 5.28 -2.07
CA ALA A 67 12.39 5.14 -1.21
C ALA A 67 12.40 6.24 -0.13
N ARG A 68 12.19 7.50 -0.51
CA ARG A 68 12.11 8.61 0.45
C ARG A 68 10.89 8.51 1.35
N HIS A 69 9.72 8.15 0.82
CA HIS A 69 8.53 7.91 1.63
C HIS A 69 8.81 6.88 2.73
N ARG A 70 9.49 5.79 2.38
CA ARG A 70 9.87 4.75 3.33
C ARG A 70 10.88 5.23 4.39
N THR A 71 11.92 5.94 3.98
CA THR A 71 13.03 6.30 4.88
C THR A 71 12.77 7.57 5.69
N GLU A 72 11.90 8.46 5.21
CA GLU A 72 11.67 9.77 5.81
C GLU A 72 10.25 9.93 6.35
N ALA A 73 9.22 9.55 5.57
CA ALA A 73 7.82 9.79 5.96
C ALA A 73 7.30 8.75 6.96
N ILE A 74 7.57 7.45 6.76
CA ILE A 74 7.11 6.39 7.67
C ILE A 74 7.57 6.62 9.13
N PRO A 75 8.85 6.96 9.42
CA PRO A 75 9.27 7.26 10.78
C PRO A 75 8.53 8.45 11.41
N GLN A 76 8.17 9.46 10.60
CA GLN A 76 7.39 10.61 11.08
C GLN A 76 5.96 10.21 11.41
N TYR A 77 5.33 9.36 10.60
CA TYR A 77 4.00 8.83 10.88
C TYR A 77 4.00 7.97 12.14
N GLU A 78 5.03 7.15 12.34
CA GLU A 78 5.18 6.36 13.56
C GLU A 78 5.24 7.26 14.80
N GLN A 79 6.06 8.31 14.76
CA GLN A 79 6.18 9.27 15.85
C GLN A 79 4.85 9.99 16.11
N PHE A 80 4.20 10.47 15.05
CA PHE A 80 2.88 11.10 15.15
C PHE A 80 1.83 10.18 15.77
N LEU A 81 1.78 8.91 15.36
CA LEU A 81 0.83 7.93 15.88
C LEU A 81 1.08 7.61 17.36
N LYS A 82 2.35 7.55 17.79
CA LYS A 82 2.70 7.39 19.21
C LYS A 82 2.25 8.58 20.04
N GLU A 83 2.49 9.80 19.56
CA GLU A 83 2.03 11.03 20.23
C GLU A 83 0.51 11.13 20.26
N LEU A 84 -0.14 10.76 19.16
CA LEU A 84 -1.60 10.71 19.08
C LEU A 84 -2.17 9.72 20.10
N GLN A 85 -1.59 8.53 20.23
CA GLN A 85 -2.01 7.54 21.22
C GLN A 85 -1.92 8.10 22.65
N GLN A 86 -0.86 8.83 22.98
CA GLN A 86 -0.70 9.49 24.28
C GLN A 86 -1.72 10.60 24.52
N ARG A 87 -2.06 11.39 23.49
CA ARG A 87 -3.09 12.44 23.57
C ARG A 87 -4.49 11.85 23.73
N VAL A 88 -4.80 10.79 22.99
CA VAL A 88 -6.08 10.07 23.10
C VAL A 88 -6.24 9.47 24.50
N SER A 89 -5.19 8.86 25.06
CA SER A 89 -5.28 8.18 26.36
C SER A 89 -5.52 9.12 27.54
N ARG A 90 -5.09 10.39 27.46
CA ARG A 90 -5.36 11.42 28.48
C ARG A 90 -6.67 12.20 28.26
N GLY A 91 -7.39 11.92 27.18
CA GLY A 91 -8.55 12.69 26.72
C GLY A 91 -8.15 13.85 25.81
N LEU A 92 -8.79 13.92 24.64
CA LEU A 92 -8.50 14.92 23.61
C LEU A 92 -8.98 16.32 24.03
N THR A 93 -8.11 17.31 23.87
CA THR A 93 -8.46 18.74 23.97
C THR A 93 -8.65 19.36 22.60
N ARG A 94 -9.10 20.62 22.54
CA ARG A 94 -9.20 21.36 21.28
C ARG A 94 -7.82 21.53 20.63
N GLU A 95 -6.82 21.82 21.43
CA GLU A 95 -5.43 22.01 20.99
C GLU A 95 -4.86 20.71 20.40
N ASP A 96 -5.28 19.54 20.90
CA ASP A 96 -4.92 18.25 20.30
C ASP A 96 -5.51 18.05 18.91
N LEU A 97 -6.75 18.51 18.69
CA LEU A 97 -7.38 18.48 17.36
C LEU A 97 -6.64 19.40 16.39
N GLU A 98 -6.32 20.62 16.82
CA GLU A 98 -5.56 21.59 16.01
C GLU A 98 -4.18 21.05 15.65
N TRP A 99 -3.47 20.45 16.61
CA TRP A 99 -2.20 19.77 16.36
C TRP A 99 -2.33 18.61 15.37
N MET A 100 -3.41 17.82 15.45
CA MET A 100 -3.67 16.74 14.51
C MET A 100 -3.88 17.26 13.08
N TYR A 101 -4.74 18.26 12.89
CA TYR A 101 -4.98 18.84 11.57
C TYR A 101 -3.71 19.45 11.00
N ALA A 102 -2.98 20.24 11.79
CA ALA A 102 -1.71 20.81 11.34
C ALA A 102 -0.67 19.73 10.98
N SER A 103 -0.66 18.59 11.67
CA SER A 103 0.24 17.48 11.36
C SER A 103 -0.16 16.76 10.08
N TYR A 104 -1.46 16.53 9.88
CA TYR A 104 -2.00 15.99 8.63
C TYR A 104 -1.66 16.89 7.44
N ASP A 105 -1.85 18.20 7.57
CA ASP A 105 -1.55 19.16 6.50
C ASP A 105 -0.07 19.14 6.13
N ARG A 106 0.84 19.11 7.12
CA ARG A 106 2.27 18.96 6.83
C ARG A 106 2.60 17.68 6.08
N PHE A 107 2.03 16.55 6.48
CA PHE A 107 2.27 15.26 5.80
C PHE A 107 1.71 15.25 4.38
N ARG A 108 0.56 15.87 4.18
CA ARG A 108 -0.04 16.05 2.87
C ARG A 108 0.85 16.93 2.00
N GLU A 109 1.25 18.10 2.48
CA GLU A 109 2.11 19.04 1.74
C GLU A 109 3.42 18.37 1.31
N ASP A 110 4.12 17.70 2.23
CA ASP A 110 5.36 16.97 1.92
C ASP A 110 5.17 15.91 0.82
N LEU A 111 4.08 15.15 0.88
CA LEU A 111 3.76 14.16 -0.15
C LEU A 111 3.49 14.82 -1.50
N PHE A 112 2.67 15.88 -1.52
CA PHE A 112 2.30 16.58 -2.75
C PHE A 112 3.48 17.31 -3.38
N GLU A 113 4.33 17.96 -2.59
CA GLU A 113 5.54 18.63 -3.07
C GLU A 113 6.45 17.65 -3.83
N ARG A 114 6.53 16.41 -3.37
CA ARG A 114 7.35 15.36 -3.98
C ARG A 114 6.66 14.69 -5.17
N ALA A 115 5.35 14.46 -5.10
CA ALA A 115 4.61 13.69 -6.11
C ALA A 115 4.11 14.52 -7.29
N VAL A 116 3.75 15.80 -7.08
CA VAL A 116 3.16 16.66 -8.12
C VAL A 116 4.10 16.90 -9.31
N PRO A 117 5.41 17.14 -9.14
CA PRO A 117 6.30 17.33 -10.29
C PRO A 117 6.32 16.12 -11.23
N ASP A 118 6.39 14.90 -10.66
CA ASP A 118 6.39 13.67 -11.45
C ASP A 118 5.01 13.37 -12.05
N GLY A 119 3.94 13.60 -11.29
CA GLY A 119 2.57 13.42 -11.77
C GLY A 119 2.21 14.37 -12.90
N SER A 120 2.53 15.66 -12.76
CA SER A 120 2.30 16.66 -13.82
C SER A 120 3.09 16.37 -15.08
N ALA A 121 4.35 15.92 -14.96
CA ALA A 121 5.13 15.48 -16.11
C ALA A 121 4.47 14.31 -16.85
N LEU A 122 3.91 13.33 -16.14
CA LEU A 122 3.14 12.25 -16.77
C LEU A 122 1.88 12.79 -17.46
N LEU A 123 1.11 13.64 -16.77
CA LEU A 123 -0.15 14.19 -17.30
C LEU A 123 0.06 14.98 -18.61
N MET A 124 1.18 15.66 -18.77
CA MET A 124 1.54 16.36 -20.01
C MET A 124 1.81 15.41 -21.19
N THR A 125 1.97 14.11 -20.96
CA THR A 125 2.15 13.09 -22.01
C THR A 125 0.88 12.32 -22.34
N VAL A 126 -0.21 12.57 -21.61
CA VAL A 126 -1.48 11.85 -21.77
C VAL A 126 -2.17 12.31 -23.05
N SER A 127 -2.59 11.35 -23.88
CA SER A 127 -3.33 11.63 -25.12
C SER A 127 -4.84 11.65 -24.93
N GLU A 128 -5.57 12.27 -25.86
CA GLU A 128 -7.05 12.27 -25.91
C GLU A 128 -7.69 10.87 -25.79
N ARG A 129 -7.02 9.86 -26.37
CA ARG A 129 -7.46 8.46 -26.26
C ARG A 129 -7.38 7.96 -24.82
N GLN A 130 -6.31 8.31 -24.12
CA GLN A 130 -6.08 7.92 -22.72
C GLN A 130 -7.00 8.70 -21.77
N VAL A 131 -7.36 9.95 -22.08
CA VAL A 131 -8.40 10.69 -21.35
C VAL A 131 -9.75 9.98 -21.46
N ARG A 132 -10.15 9.54 -22.65
CA ARG A 132 -11.40 8.75 -22.80
C ARG A 132 -11.36 7.42 -22.05
N ASN A 133 -10.19 6.77 -21.99
CA ASN A 133 -10.02 5.55 -21.19
C ASN A 133 -10.26 5.82 -19.70
N LEU A 134 -9.73 6.92 -19.16
CA LEU A 134 -9.98 7.33 -17.76
C LEU A 134 -11.47 7.52 -17.47
N GLU A 135 -12.21 8.14 -18.39
CA GLU A 135 -13.65 8.39 -18.25
C GLU A 135 -14.47 7.08 -18.27
N ASP A 136 -14.02 6.07 -19.02
CA ASP A 136 -14.70 4.77 -19.17
C ASP A 136 -14.36 3.78 -18.03
N VAL A 137 -13.22 3.96 -17.35
CA VAL A 137 -12.85 3.15 -16.17
C VAL A 137 -13.80 3.47 -15.01
N ASN A 138 -14.80 2.61 -14.81
CA ASN A 138 -15.70 2.68 -13.66
C ASN A 138 -14.94 2.44 -12.34
N ILE A 139 -15.01 3.39 -11.40
CA ILE A 139 -14.22 3.42 -10.14
C ILE A 139 -14.47 2.19 -9.24
N HIS A 140 -15.55 1.46 -9.45
CA HIS A 140 -15.89 0.24 -8.69
C HIS A 140 -15.09 -1.02 -9.08
N GLY A 141 -14.40 -1.08 -10.23
CA GLY A 141 -13.69 -2.29 -10.69
C GLY A 141 -12.30 -2.55 -10.07
N LEU A 142 -11.97 -1.81 -9.02
CA LEU A 142 -10.62 -1.64 -8.46
C LEU A 142 -10.32 -2.68 -7.37
N GLU A 143 -11.30 -3.01 -6.52
CA GLU A 143 -11.14 -4.04 -5.48
C GLU A 143 -11.10 -5.46 -6.07
N ASP A 144 -11.98 -5.77 -7.03
CA ASP A 144 -12.11 -7.13 -7.58
C ASP A 144 -10.83 -7.62 -8.28
N ARG A 145 -10.07 -6.73 -8.92
CA ARG A 145 -8.88 -7.11 -9.71
C ARG A 145 -7.54 -6.97 -9.01
N MET A 146 -7.50 -6.26 -7.87
CA MET A 146 -6.31 -6.22 -7.02
C MET A 146 -5.97 -7.61 -6.46
N PHE A 147 -6.98 -8.47 -6.25
CA PHE A 147 -6.79 -9.85 -5.77
C PHE A 147 -6.42 -10.85 -6.88
N ASP A 148 -6.92 -10.67 -8.10
CA ASP A 148 -6.62 -11.57 -9.23
C ASP A 148 -5.13 -11.54 -9.63
N VAL A 149 -4.52 -10.36 -9.62
CA VAL A 149 -3.12 -10.18 -10.04
C VAL A 149 -2.10 -10.53 -8.95
N VAL A 150 -2.52 -10.58 -7.68
CA VAL A 150 -1.71 -11.12 -6.56
C VAL A 150 -1.56 -12.66 -6.64
N GLY A 151 -2.17 -13.31 -7.64
CA GLY A 151 -1.98 -14.74 -7.90
C GLY A 151 -2.72 -15.63 -6.90
N MET A 152 -3.87 -15.18 -6.38
CA MET A 152 -4.73 -15.96 -5.48
C MET A 152 -5.88 -16.69 -6.20
N ASN A 153 -5.96 -16.66 -7.53
CA ASN A 153 -6.84 -17.54 -8.31
C ASN A 153 -6.00 -18.55 -9.08
N GLY A 154 -5.64 -19.64 -8.40
CA GLY A 154 -5.16 -20.85 -9.05
C GLY A 154 -6.27 -21.45 -9.90
N ASP A 155 -5.92 -21.74 -11.14
CA ASP A 155 -6.60 -22.55 -12.14
C ASP A 155 -7.69 -23.49 -11.58
N VAL A 156 -8.94 -23.20 -11.90
CA VAL A 156 -10.00 -24.22 -12.03
C VAL A 156 -10.95 -23.79 -13.13
N ASN A 157 -10.62 -24.19 -14.37
CA ASN A 157 -11.55 -24.75 -15.37
C ASN A 157 -11.05 -24.53 -16.80
N HIS A 158 -10.07 -25.33 -17.21
CA HIS A 158 -10.03 -25.85 -18.57
C HIS A 158 -9.74 -27.36 -18.53
N ALA A 159 -10.78 -28.11 -18.19
CA ALA A 159 -10.95 -29.50 -18.58
C ALA A 159 -12.36 -29.63 -19.15
N GLY A 160 -12.45 -29.63 -20.48
CA GLY A 160 -13.66 -29.76 -21.28
C GLY A 160 -13.24 -29.76 -22.74
#